data_AF-A0A521K6U1-F1
#
_entry.id   AF-A0A521K6U1-F1
#
_cell.length_a   1.000
_cell.length_b   1.000
_cell.length_c   1.000
_cell.angle_alpha   90.00
_cell.angle_beta   90.00
_cell.angle_gamma   90.00
#
_symmetry.space_group_name_H-M   'P 1'
#
loop_
_entity.id
_entity.type
_entity.pdbx_description
1 polymer ?
#
loop_
_entity_poly.entity_id
_entity_poly.type
_entity_poly.pdbx_seq_one_letter_code
_entity_poly.pdbx_strand_id
1 'polypeptide(L)'
;MALGGFGPLTIEGCTLSKGNASHSGSAYYQLDGTCTMSNSILWGNGGAAPSDLALVSGTLNVSYCDIEGGWPGAGNVDLDPLFASATNTLLASNSPLIDIGDPAVSGGLDLTGTPRALDGNLDLVQRTDIGAQEFAPVRIAMTGVPSAGQVVQFAATGTPGLLARIVAGAPGAGLTIPPYGTLLVDPFLPMAAVAPFTLLPYSVSPTLPPTLPVGTVLTVQAFGIQFSNAAGAFSNRIQFEVQP
;
A
#
# COMPACT_ATOMS: atom_id res chain seq x y z
N MET A 1 -11.19 12.58 -11.67
CA MET A 1 -12.20 13.58 -11.26
C MET A 1 -11.44 14.73 -10.63
N ALA A 2 -11.60 15.94 -11.15
CA ALA A 2 -10.93 17.11 -10.61
C ALA A 2 -11.74 17.67 -9.43
N LEU A 3 -11.07 18.05 -8.34
CA LEU A 3 -11.71 18.49 -7.11
C LEU A 3 -11.60 20.01 -6.97
N GLY A 4 -12.69 20.65 -6.51
CA GLY A 4 -12.74 22.08 -6.21
C GLY A 4 -13.31 22.31 -4.80
N GLY A 5 -12.62 23.10 -3.98
CA GLY A 5 -12.99 23.35 -2.59
C GLY A 5 -13.93 24.55 -2.42
N PHE A 6 -15.08 24.33 -1.78
CA PHE A 6 -15.99 25.38 -1.27
C PHE A 6 -16.27 25.22 0.24
N GLY A 7 -15.49 24.39 0.94
CA GLY A 7 -15.65 24.01 2.36
C GLY A 7 -14.43 23.24 2.88
N PRO A 8 -14.42 22.79 4.15
CA PRO A 8 -13.32 21.99 4.69
C PRO A 8 -13.18 20.68 3.92
N LEU A 9 -12.04 20.46 3.28
CA LEU A 9 -11.70 19.25 2.55
C LEU A 9 -10.41 18.64 3.10
N THR A 10 -10.38 17.32 3.23
CA THR A 10 -9.17 16.56 3.54
C THR A 10 -8.89 15.60 2.40
N ILE A 11 -7.66 15.66 1.87
CA ILE A 11 -7.14 14.70 0.88
C ILE A 11 -5.93 14.03 1.52
N GLU A 12 -6.03 12.75 1.82
CA GLU A 12 -5.00 11.99 2.53
C GLU A 12 -4.78 10.65 1.85
N GLY A 13 -3.52 10.27 1.61
CA GLY A 13 -3.20 8.96 1.05
C GLY A 13 -3.87 8.73 -0.31
N CYS A 14 -3.88 9.74 -1.19
CA CYS A 14 -4.57 9.70 -2.48
C CYS A 14 -3.57 9.78 -3.65
N THR A 15 -3.97 9.31 -4.83
CA THR A 15 -3.22 9.49 -6.08
C THR A 15 -4.13 10.07 -7.15
N LEU A 16 -3.90 11.32 -7.52
CA LEU A 16 -4.54 12.03 -8.62
C LEU A 16 -3.53 12.12 -9.75
N SER A 17 -3.66 11.26 -10.76
CA SER A 17 -2.74 11.24 -11.89
C SER A 17 -3.44 10.93 -13.21
N LYS A 18 -2.72 11.13 -14.32
CA LYS A 18 -3.13 10.70 -15.68
C LYS A 18 -4.36 11.44 -16.19
N GLY A 19 -4.24 12.76 -16.30
CA GLY A 19 -5.22 13.61 -16.99
C GLY A 19 -6.38 14.16 -16.13
N ASN A 20 -6.22 14.28 -14.81
CA ASN A 20 -7.21 15.00 -13.99
C ASN A 20 -6.99 16.51 -14.16
N ALA A 21 -7.77 17.18 -15.01
CA ALA A 21 -7.71 18.64 -15.14
C ALA A 21 -8.90 19.30 -14.44
N SER A 22 -8.62 20.21 -13.51
CA SER A 22 -9.56 21.14 -12.88
C SER A 22 -9.55 22.51 -13.58
N HIS A 23 -10.19 23.50 -12.97
CA HIS A 23 -10.15 24.89 -13.46
C HIS A 23 -8.70 25.40 -13.49
N SER A 24 -8.33 26.13 -14.55
CA SER A 24 -6.95 26.59 -14.82
C SER A 24 -5.94 25.49 -15.19
N GLY A 25 -6.33 24.21 -15.27
CA GLY A 25 -5.46 23.12 -15.71
C GLY A 25 -4.60 22.48 -14.63
N SER A 26 -4.84 22.72 -13.34
CA SER A 26 -4.22 21.96 -12.25
C SER A 26 -5.06 20.71 -11.89
N ALA A 27 -4.49 19.72 -11.20
CA ALA A 27 -5.25 18.57 -10.70
C ALA A 27 -6.23 18.95 -9.58
N TYR A 28 -5.84 19.91 -8.74
CA TYR A 28 -6.67 20.50 -7.72
C TYR A 28 -6.60 22.03 -7.77
N TYR A 29 -7.76 22.68 -7.59
CA TYR A 29 -7.89 24.13 -7.64
C TYR A 29 -8.71 24.63 -6.46
N GLN A 30 -8.06 25.41 -5.59
CA GLN A 30 -8.63 25.98 -4.38
C GLN A 30 -9.18 27.39 -4.64
N LEU A 31 -10.50 27.54 -4.48
CA LEU A 31 -11.22 28.81 -4.62
C LEU A 31 -11.61 29.42 -3.28
N ASP A 32 -12.11 28.64 -2.33
CA ASP A 32 -12.51 29.15 -1.01
C ASP A 32 -12.49 28.04 0.06
N GLY A 33 -12.53 28.42 1.33
CA GLY A 33 -12.49 27.50 2.45
C GLY A 33 -11.07 27.02 2.79
N THR A 34 -10.97 25.86 3.43
CA THR A 34 -9.70 25.25 3.85
C THR A 34 -9.58 23.85 3.31
N CYS A 35 -8.47 23.55 2.64
CA CYS A 35 -8.10 22.19 2.25
C CYS A 35 -6.83 21.79 2.99
N THR A 36 -6.82 20.59 3.57
CA THR A 36 -5.62 19.94 4.09
C THR A 36 -5.31 18.75 3.20
N MET A 37 -4.11 18.72 2.65
CA MET A 37 -3.64 17.66 1.77
C MET A 37 -2.37 17.05 2.35
N SER A 38 -2.35 15.73 2.48
CA SER A 38 -1.17 15.03 2.96
C SER A 38 -0.97 13.67 2.32
N ASN A 39 0.28 13.20 2.29
CA ASN A 39 0.66 11.86 1.85
C ASN A 39 0.07 11.46 0.49
N SER A 40 -0.05 12.42 -0.44
CA SER A 40 -0.77 12.25 -1.70
C SER A 40 0.10 12.58 -2.91
N ILE A 41 -0.17 11.92 -4.04
CA ILE A 41 0.48 12.16 -5.33
C ILE A 41 -0.46 12.93 -6.24
N LEU A 42 0.00 14.07 -6.75
CA LEU A 42 -0.63 14.85 -7.81
C LEU A 42 0.38 14.98 -8.96
N TRP A 43 0.27 14.10 -9.96
CA TRP A 43 1.29 13.99 -11.00
C TRP A 43 0.76 13.59 -12.37
N GLY A 44 1.31 14.18 -13.43
CA GLY A 44 1.04 13.78 -14.81
C GLY A 44 -0.40 14.06 -15.20
N ASN A 45 -0.99 15.13 -14.65
CA ASN A 45 -2.36 15.53 -14.98
C ASN A 45 -2.44 16.45 -16.20
N GLY A 46 -1.29 17.00 -16.63
CA GLY A 46 -1.09 17.50 -17.99
C GLY A 46 -1.94 18.70 -18.39
N GLY A 47 -2.40 19.51 -17.43
CA GLY A 47 -3.05 20.77 -17.76
C GLY A 47 -2.08 21.93 -17.90
N ALA A 48 -2.60 23.10 -18.26
CA ALA A 48 -1.79 24.27 -18.62
C ALA A 48 -1.22 25.04 -17.42
N ALA A 49 -1.45 24.57 -16.20
CA ALA A 49 -0.95 25.19 -14.98
C ALA A 49 0.54 24.88 -14.77
N PRO A 50 1.31 25.76 -14.10
CA PRO A 50 2.70 25.49 -13.75
C PRO A 50 2.87 24.43 -12.65
N SER A 51 1.78 24.06 -11.96
CA SER A 51 1.74 23.04 -10.92
C SER A 51 0.39 22.32 -10.97
N ASP A 52 0.36 21.05 -10.57
CA ASP A 52 -0.87 20.28 -10.37
C ASP A 52 -1.68 20.76 -9.17
N LEU A 53 -1.16 21.72 -8.40
CA LEU A 53 -1.89 22.50 -7.41
C LEU A 53 -2.03 23.97 -7.82
N ALA A 54 -3.19 24.54 -7.53
CA ALA A 54 -3.41 25.98 -7.66
C ALA A 54 -4.27 26.52 -6.51
N LEU A 55 -3.88 27.70 -6.01
CA LEU A 55 -4.59 28.44 -4.97
C LEU A 55 -4.94 29.83 -5.49
N VAL A 56 -6.23 30.16 -5.52
CA VAL A 56 -6.70 31.52 -5.84
C VAL A 56 -7.10 32.27 -4.59
N SER A 57 -7.86 31.63 -3.70
CA SER A 57 -8.22 32.17 -2.39
C SER A 57 -8.54 31.04 -1.40
N GLY A 58 -8.64 31.38 -0.11
CA GLY A 58 -8.79 30.40 0.98
C GLY A 58 -7.45 29.93 1.55
N THR A 59 -7.45 28.73 2.15
CA THR A 59 -6.25 28.11 2.76
C THR A 59 -6.02 26.73 2.17
N LEU A 60 -4.77 26.45 1.77
CA LEU A 60 -4.33 25.13 1.28
C LEU A 60 -3.09 24.72 2.07
N ASN A 61 -3.28 23.80 3.03
CA ASN A 61 -2.22 23.24 3.86
C ASN A 61 -1.75 21.92 3.25
N VAL A 62 -0.50 21.86 2.80
CA VAL A 62 0.03 20.70 2.07
C VAL A 62 1.33 20.23 2.72
N SER A 63 1.43 18.94 3.00
CA SER A 63 2.64 18.33 3.59
C SER A 63 2.79 16.88 3.18
N TYR A 64 4.03 16.41 2.99
CA TYR A 64 4.34 15.05 2.58
C TYR A 64 3.63 14.62 1.30
N CYS A 65 3.45 15.53 0.35
CA CYS A 65 2.86 15.23 -0.95
C CYS A 65 3.91 15.29 -2.06
N ASP A 66 3.68 14.51 -3.12
CA ASP A 66 4.40 14.65 -4.38
C ASP A 66 3.52 15.39 -5.38
N ILE A 67 3.97 16.56 -5.83
CA ILE A 67 3.19 17.47 -6.68
C ILE A 67 4.04 17.89 -7.87
N GLU A 68 3.57 17.56 -9.08
CA GLU A 68 4.19 17.98 -10.33
C GLU A 68 4.20 19.52 -10.39
N GLY A 69 5.39 20.10 -10.55
CA GLY A 69 5.62 21.55 -10.52
C GLY A 69 5.79 22.14 -9.11
N GLY A 70 5.74 21.29 -8.08
CA GLY A 70 6.06 21.59 -6.69
C GLY A 70 5.00 22.37 -5.93
N TRP A 71 5.08 22.30 -4.58
CA TRP A 71 4.29 23.13 -3.67
C TRP A 71 4.99 23.32 -2.31
N PRO A 72 5.00 24.52 -1.72
CA PRO A 72 5.59 24.75 -0.41
C PRO A 72 4.91 23.93 0.69
N GLY A 73 5.71 23.28 1.55
CA GLY A 73 5.21 22.51 2.68
C GLY A 73 6.26 21.55 3.22
N ALA A 74 6.09 21.10 4.47
CA ALA A 74 7.01 20.14 5.06
C ALA A 74 6.92 18.79 4.33
N GLY A 75 8.07 18.25 3.92
CA GLY A 75 8.15 16.94 3.27
C GLY A 75 7.54 16.85 1.87
N ASN A 76 7.10 17.96 1.28
CA ASN A 76 6.65 17.94 -0.12
C ASN A 76 7.83 17.73 -1.07
N VAL A 77 7.56 17.03 -2.16
CA VAL A 77 8.52 16.73 -3.22
C VAL A 77 7.89 16.99 -4.60
N ASP A 78 8.75 17.07 -5.62
CA ASP A 78 8.41 17.18 -7.04
C ASP A 78 9.32 16.19 -7.77
N LEU A 79 8.98 14.91 -7.67
CA LEU A 79 9.80 13.80 -8.16
C LEU A 79 8.90 12.83 -8.92
N ASP A 80 9.34 12.39 -10.11
CA ASP A 80 8.58 11.42 -10.90
C ASP A 80 8.20 10.20 -10.04
N PRO A 81 6.90 9.91 -9.84
CA PRO A 81 6.43 8.78 -9.06
C PRO A 81 6.95 7.44 -9.55
N LEU A 82 7.36 7.34 -10.82
CA LEU A 82 7.77 6.10 -11.46
C LEU A 82 6.71 5.00 -11.28
N PHE A 83 5.50 5.25 -11.77
CA PHE A 83 4.44 4.24 -11.75
C PHE A 83 4.86 2.99 -12.54
N ALA A 84 4.61 1.82 -11.98
CA ALA A 84 4.99 0.52 -12.55
C ALA A 84 4.32 0.24 -13.91
N SER A 85 3.21 0.91 -14.23
CA SER A 85 2.58 0.81 -15.55
C SER A 85 1.75 2.05 -15.93
N ALA A 86 1.39 2.13 -17.22
CA ALA A 86 0.48 3.14 -17.73
C ALA A 86 -0.95 3.02 -17.18
N THR A 87 -1.38 1.86 -16.71
CA THR A 87 -2.79 1.59 -16.34
C THR A 87 -3.04 1.49 -14.83
N ASN A 88 -2.00 1.41 -14.00
CA ASN A 88 -2.13 1.42 -12.54
C ASN A 88 -1.24 2.50 -11.91
N THR A 89 -1.51 2.82 -10.65
CA THR A 89 -0.79 3.84 -9.86
C THR A 89 0.11 3.21 -8.80
N LEU A 90 0.50 1.94 -9.00
CA LEU A 90 1.47 1.28 -8.15
C LEU A 90 2.85 1.88 -8.41
N LEU A 91 3.59 2.20 -7.34
CA LEU A 91 4.98 2.63 -7.45
C LEU A 91 5.85 1.47 -7.97
N ALA A 92 6.80 1.77 -8.85
CA ALA A 92 7.86 0.83 -9.19
C ALA A 92 8.84 0.69 -8.03
N SER A 93 9.59 -0.41 -7.98
CA SER A 93 10.53 -0.73 -6.89
C SER A 93 11.69 0.27 -6.74
N ASN A 94 11.89 1.15 -7.71
CA ASN A 94 12.91 2.20 -7.68
C ASN A 94 12.28 3.61 -7.60
N SER A 95 10.99 3.70 -7.27
CA SER A 95 10.32 4.99 -7.08
C SER A 95 10.98 5.78 -5.94
N PRO A 96 11.20 7.09 -6.12
CA PRO A 96 11.72 7.93 -5.05
C PRO A 96 10.67 8.22 -3.96
N LEU A 97 9.41 7.82 -4.18
CA LEU A 97 8.29 8.07 -3.27
C LEU A 97 8.11 6.97 -2.22
N ILE A 98 8.91 5.91 -2.30
CA ILE A 98 8.92 4.82 -1.33
C ILE A 98 9.56 5.32 -0.02
N ASP A 99 8.92 5.03 1.11
CA ASP A 99 9.40 5.34 2.47
C ASP A 99 9.71 6.82 2.74
N ILE A 100 9.03 7.75 2.07
CA ILE A 100 9.20 9.20 2.29
C ILE A 100 7.93 9.96 2.67
N GLY A 101 6.84 9.25 2.95
CA GLY A 101 5.56 9.81 3.40
C GLY A 101 5.59 10.41 4.81
N ASP A 102 4.44 10.76 5.36
CA ASP A 102 4.37 11.36 6.70
C ASP A 102 4.85 10.37 7.78
N PRO A 103 5.93 10.66 8.54
CA PRO A 103 6.43 9.77 9.59
C PRO A 103 5.46 9.58 10.77
N ALA A 104 4.42 10.43 10.89
CA ALA A 104 3.38 10.24 11.89
C ALA A 104 2.41 9.09 11.54
N VAL A 105 2.39 8.64 10.29
CA VAL A 105 1.57 7.50 9.85
C VAL A 105 2.29 6.20 10.20
N SER A 106 1.80 5.51 11.23
CA SER A 106 2.45 4.29 11.77
C SER A 106 1.60 3.02 11.63
N GLY A 107 0.50 3.04 10.88
CA GLY A 107 -0.38 1.90 10.74
C GLY A 107 -1.56 2.14 9.78
N GLY A 108 -2.52 1.23 9.81
CA GLY A 108 -3.63 1.20 8.85
C GLY A 108 -3.31 0.34 7.62
N LEU A 109 -4.29 0.22 6.73
CA LEU A 109 -4.17 -0.52 5.47
C LEU A 109 -4.43 0.41 4.29
N ASP A 110 -3.79 0.14 3.16
CA ASP A 110 -4.24 0.68 1.88
C ASP A 110 -5.52 -0.04 1.39
N LEU A 111 -6.08 0.44 0.28
CA LEU A 111 -7.31 -0.12 -0.30
C LEU A 111 -7.15 -1.58 -0.78
N THR A 112 -5.93 -2.06 -0.96
CA THR A 112 -5.64 -3.44 -1.36
C THR A 112 -5.38 -4.36 -0.16
N GLY A 113 -5.49 -3.84 1.06
CA GLY A 113 -5.23 -4.58 2.29
C GLY A 113 -3.75 -4.77 2.59
N THR A 114 -2.88 -3.92 2.02
CA THR A 114 -1.46 -3.85 2.37
C THR A 114 -1.30 -3.00 3.63
N PRO A 115 -0.57 -3.46 4.66
CA PRO A 115 -0.19 -2.59 5.76
C PRO A 115 0.49 -1.32 5.24
N ARG A 116 0.10 -0.18 5.79
CA ARG A 116 0.87 1.06 5.64
C ARG A 116 2.05 1.06 6.61
N ALA A 117 3.01 1.92 6.31
CA ALA A 117 4.28 2.01 7.00
C ALA A 117 4.98 0.64 6.92
N LEU A 118 5.64 0.39 5.80
CA LEU A 118 6.51 -0.77 5.62
C LEU A 118 7.96 -0.32 5.57
N ASP A 119 8.89 -1.29 5.59
CA ASP A 119 10.27 -1.09 5.16
C ASP A 119 10.33 -1.45 3.67
N GLY A 120 9.83 -0.53 2.83
CA GLY A 120 9.61 -0.74 1.40
C GLY A 120 10.92 -0.86 0.61
N ASN A 121 11.91 -0.05 0.99
CA ASN A 121 13.23 0.04 0.38
C ASN A 121 14.26 -0.93 1.00
N LEU A 122 13.90 -1.64 2.09
CA LEU A 122 14.71 -2.63 2.80
C LEU A 122 15.94 -2.03 3.50
N ASP A 123 15.80 -0.85 4.10
CA ASP A 123 16.83 -0.15 4.88
C ASP A 123 16.64 -0.24 6.41
N LEU A 124 15.66 -1.01 6.86
CA LEU A 124 15.24 -1.19 8.27
C LEU A 124 14.50 0.00 8.88
N VAL A 125 14.09 0.99 8.07
CA VAL A 125 13.28 2.11 8.52
C VAL A 125 11.86 1.95 7.97
N GLN A 126 10.93 1.70 8.89
CA GLN A 126 9.52 1.63 8.55
C GLN A 126 8.95 3.04 8.32
N ARG A 127 8.44 3.33 7.12
CA ARG A 127 7.77 4.60 6.79
C ARG A 127 6.74 4.37 5.69
N THR A 128 5.66 5.16 5.66
CA THR A 128 4.68 5.00 4.57
C THR A 128 5.20 5.62 3.28
N ASP A 129 4.74 5.12 2.15
CA ASP A 129 4.93 5.77 0.86
C ASP A 129 4.02 6.99 0.72
N ILE A 130 4.43 7.93 -0.13
CA ILE A 130 3.50 8.97 -0.58
C ILE A 130 2.54 8.34 -1.59
N GLY A 131 1.22 8.51 -1.39
CA GLY A 131 0.18 8.09 -2.33
C GLY A 131 -0.83 7.06 -1.80
N ALA A 132 -1.61 6.52 -2.74
CA ALA A 132 -2.76 5.68 -2.43
C ALA A 132 -2.43 4.23 -2.08
N GLN A 133 -1.32 3.71 -2.59
CA GLN A 133 -0.97 2.30 -2.47
C GLN A 133 0.44 2.18 -1.93
N GLU A 134 0.62 1.31 -0.94
CA GLU A 134 1.94 1.04 -0.38
C GLU A 134 2.69 0.03 -1.26
N PHE A 135 3.95 0.30 -1.52
CA PHE A 135 4.90 -0.62 -2.08
C PHE A 135 5.33 -1.62 -0.98
N ALA A 136 4.80 -2.83 -1.06
CA ALA A 136 5.32 -3.93 -0.26
C ALA A 136 6.38 -4.72 -1.06
N PRO A 137 7.58 -4.97 -0.50
CA PRO A 137 8.62 -5.76 -1.14
C PRO A 137 8.26 -7.25 -1.21
N VAL A 138 7.15 -7.67 -0.60
CA VAL A 138 6.53 -8.99 -0.75
C VAL A 138 5.02 -8.85 -0.91
N ARG A 139 4.44 -9.61 -1.84
CA ARG A 139 3.01 -9.66 -2.14
C ARG A 139 2.53 -11.09 -2.19
N ILE A 140 1.28 -11.30 -1.77
CA ILE A 140 0.63 -12.61 -1.84
C ILE A 140 -0.64 -12.53 -2.68
N ALA A 141 -0.85 -13.56 -3.50
CA ALA A 141 -2.06 -13.76 -4.28
C ALA A 141 -2.62 -15.17 -4.04
N MET A 142 -3.94 -15.31 -4.13
CA MET A 142 -4.64 -16.60 -4.05
C MET A 142 -5.34 -16.90 -5.37
N THR A 143 -5.28 -18.15 -5.80
CA THR A 143 -6.12 -18.68 -6.89
C THR A 143 -6.78 -19.98 -6.45
N GLY A 144 -7.95 -20.27 -7.00
CA GLY A 144 -8.79 -21.41 -6.61
C GLY A 144 -9.97 -21.00 -5.72
N VAL A 145 -10.84 -21.97 -5.46
CA VAL A 145 -12.05 -21.79 -4.66
C VAL A 145 -11.76 -22.28 -3.24
N PRO A 146 -11.95 -21.45 -2.20
CA PRO A 146 -11.62 -21.82 -0.82
C PRO A 146 -12.69 -22.71 -0.18
N SER A 147 -13.02 -23.85 -0.80
CA SER A 147 -13.93 -24.86 -0.22
C SER A 147 -13.16 -25.90 0.59
N ALA A 148 -13.80 -26.44 1.63
CA ALA A 148 -13.21 -27.51 2.43
C ALA A 148 -12.82 -28.72 1.55
N GLY A 149 -11.61 -29.24 1.75
CA GLY A 149 -11.10 -30.37 0.95
C GLY A 149 -10.61 -30.02 -0.46
N GLN A 150 -10.75 -28.76 -0.91
CA GLN A 150 -10.24 -28.32 -2.21
C GLN A 150 -8.81 -27.79 -2.11
N VAL A 151 -8.09 -27.86 -3.22
CA VAL A 151 -6.76 -27.26 -3.36
C VAL A 151 -6.91 -25.77 -3.64
N VAL A 152 -6.18 -24.97 -2.87
CA VAL A 152 -6.04 -23.53 -3.09
C VAL A 152 -4.57 -23.23 -3.33
N GLN A 153 -4.26 -22.39 -4.30
CA GLN A 153 -2.88 -21.97 -4.55
C GLN A 153 -2.64 -20.58 -3.95
N PHE A 154 -1.52 -20.45 -3.24
CA PHE A 154 -0.98 -19.18 -2.79
C PHE A 154 0.35 -18.92 -3.50
N ALA A 155 0.46 -17.76 -4.14
CA ALA A 155 1.69 -17.30 -4.78
C ALA A 155 2.27 -16.13 -4.00
N ALA A 156 3.53 -16.24 -3.59
CA ALA A 156 4.32 -15.16 -3.02
C ALA A 156 5.26 -14.60 -4.09
N THR A 157 5.23 -13.28 -4.28
CA THR A 157 6.03 -12.54 -5.27
C THR A 157 6.61 -11.28 -4.61
N GLY A 158 7.53 -10.59 -5.27
CA GLY A 158 8.13 -9.37 -4.74
C GLY A 158 9.60 -9.23 -5.13
N THR A 159 10.36 -8.53 -4.29
CA THR A 159 11.78 -8.26 -4.49
C THR A 159 12.58 -9.56 -4.58
N PRO A 160 13.26 -9.83 -5.72
CA PRO A 160 14.09 -11.04 -5.87
C PRO A 160 15.15 -11.15 -4.79
N GLY A 161 15.35 -12.37 -4.28
CA GLY A 161 16.35 -12.65 -3.24
C GLY A 161 15.83 -12.59 -1.80
N LEU A 162 14.62 -12.10 -1.56
CA LEU A 162 13.97 -12.24 -0.26
C LEU A 162 13.61 -13.71 0.02
N LEU A 163 13.92 -14.17 1.22
CA LEU A 163 13.30 -15.36 1.79
C LEU A 163 11.92 -14.96 2.28
N ALA A 164 10.89 -15.67 1.86
CA ALA A 164 9.54 -15.42 2.32
C ALA A 164 8.88 -16.67 2.86
N ARG A 165 7.92 -16.45 3.76
CA ARG A 165 7.06 -17.48 4.33
C ARG A 165 5.62 -17.02 4.32
N ILE A 166 4.72 -17.91 3.92
CA ILE A 166 3.27 -17.70 4.01
C ILE A 166 2.76 -18.25 5.34
N VAL A 167 1.98 -17.44 6.04
CA VAL A 167 1.27 -17.79 7.27
C VAL A 167 -0.23 -17.66 7.06
N ALA A 168 -0.99 -18.58 7.65
CA ALA A 168 -2.45 -18.58 7.62
C ALA A 168 -3.01 -18.80 9.03
N GLY A 169 -4.13 -18.16 9.34
CA GLY A 169 -4.80 -18.29 10.64
C GLY A 169 -6.08 -17.47 10.72
N ALA A 170 -6.58 -17.28 11.93
CA ALA A 170 -7.72 -16.39 12.18
C ALA A 170 -7.37 -14.92 11.86
N PRO A 171 -8.35 -14.08 11.47
CA PRO A 171 -8.14 -12.66 11.28
C PRO A 171 -7.64 -11.99 12.56
N GLY A 172 -6.51 -11.28 12.47
CA GLY A 172 -5.96 -10.50 13.57
C GLY A 172 -6.44 -9.06 13.56
N ALA A 173 -6.43 -8.41 14.73
CA ALA A 173 -6.70 -6.98 14.87
C ALA A 173 -5.58 -6.07 14.31
N GLY A 174 -4.45 -6.68 13.92
CA GLY A 174 -3.23 -5.98 13.53
C GLY A 174 -2.24 -5.88 14.71
N LEU A 175 -1.08 -6.51 14.57
CA LEU A 175 0.05 -6.35 15.48
C LEU A 175 1.20 -5.70 14.72
N THR A 176 1.55 -4.46 15.08
CA THR A 176 2.72 -3.78 14.49
C THR A 176 4.00 -4.43 15.03
N ILE A 177 4.89 -4.83 14.12
CA ILE A 177 6.19 -5.43 14.42
C ILE A 177 7.25 -4.63 13.65
N PRO A 178 7.79 -3.54 14.22
CA PRO A 178 8.81 -2.75 13.54
C PRO A 178 10.11 -3.56 13.29
N PRO A 179 10.80 -3.34 12.16
CA PRO A 179 10.43 -2.44 11.05
C PRO A 179 9.49 -3.07 10.01
N TYR A 180 9.03 -4.31 10.23
CA TYR A 180 8.36 -5.15 9.23
C TYR A 180 6.92 -4.76 8.89
N GLY A 181 6.35 -3.76 9.56
CA GLY A 181 4.94 -3.38 9.41
C GLY A 181 3.99 -4.20 10.27
N THR A 182 2.78 -4.47 9.78
CA THR A 182 1.69 -5.05 10.58
C THR A 182 1.39 -6.51 10.22
N LEU A 183 1.46 -7.40 11.21
CA LEU A 183 0.94 -8.76 11.14
C LEU A 183 -0.59 -8.74 11.26
N LEU A 184 -1.27 -9.28 10.24
CA LEU A 184 -2.73 -9.27 10.13
C LEU A 184 -3.39 -10.63 10.41
N VAL A 185 -2.58 -11.66 10.67
CA VAL A 185 -3.04 -12.94 11.20
C VAL A 185 -2.96 -12.88 12.73
N ASP A 186 -3.96 -13.39 13.44
CA ASP A 186 -3.97 -13.39 14.91
C ASP A 186 -2.82 -14.27 15.46
N PRO A 187 -1.83 -13.69 16.15
CA PRO A 187 -0.69 -14.43 16.68
C PRO A 187 -1.00 -15.19 17.98
N PHE A 188 -2.19 -14.99 18.57
CA PHE A 188 -2.62 -15.63 19.80
C PHE A 188 -3.54 -16.83 19.56
N LEU A 189 -3.96 -17.03 18.31
CA LEU A 189 -4.67 -18.22 17.86
C LEU A 189 -3.74 -19.12 17.03
N PRO A 190 -4.09 -20.39 16.80
CA PRO A 190 -3.25 -21.29 16.00
C PRO A 190 -2.96 -20.72 14.61
N MET A 191 -1.68 -20.51 14.32
CA MET A 191 -1.17 -20.11 13.02
C MET A 191 -0.50 -21.30 12.33
N ALA A 192 -0.87 -21.55 11.07
CA ALA A 192 -0.20 -22.52 10.23
C ALA A 192 0.83 -21.81 9.34
N ALA A 193 2.09 -22.25 9.42
CA ALA A 193 3.02 -21.99 8.33
C ALA A 193 2.60 -22.84 7.13
N VAL A 194 2.25 -22.20 6.03
CA VAL A 194 1.80 -22.89 4.81
C VAL A 194 2.99 -23.49 4.05
N ALA A 195 4.19 -22.94 4.25
CA ALA A 195 5.44 -23.36 3.63
C ALA A 195 6.65 -23.06 4.54
N PRO A 196 7.81 -23.71 4.35
CA PRO A 196 9.08 -23.23 4.90
C PRO A 196 9.50 -21.91 4.21
N PHE A 197 10.49 -21.22 4.79
CA PHE A 197 11.10 -20.05 4.14
C PHE A 197 11.68 -20.46 2.78
N THR A 198 11.22 -19.78 1.72
CA THR A 198 11.58 -20.06 0.33
C THR A 198 11.88 -18.75 -0.38
N LEU A 199 12.84 -18.76 -1.32
CA LEU A 199 13.17 -17.56 -2.11
C LEU A 199 11.98 -17.15 -2.97
N LEU A 200 11.71 -15.84 -3.02
CA LEU A 200 10.73 -15.28 -3.95
C LEU A 200 11.23 -15.33 -5.41
N PRO A 201 10.33 -15.53 -6.40
CA PRO A 201 8.91 -15.88 -6.24
C PRO A 201 8.71 -17.39 -6.02
N TYR A 202 7.65 -17.77 -5.30
CA TYR A 202 7.25 -19.18 -5.18
C TYR A 202 5.73 -19.33 -4.99
N SER A 203 5.23 -20.54 -5.26
CA SER A 203 3.82 -20.88 -5.04
C SER A 203 3.69 -22.19 -4.26
N VAL A 204 2.64 -22.28 -3.46
CA VAL A 204 2.24 -23.48 -2.72
C VAL A 204 0.77 -23.77 -2.94
N SER A 205 0.40 -25.05 -2.99
CA SER A 205 -0.97 -25.49 -3.28
C SER A 205 -1.50 -26.42 -2.19
N PRO A 206 -1.71 -25.94 -0.95
CA PRO A 206 -2.28 -26.76 0.11
C PRO A 206 -3.72 -27.17 -0.22
N THR A 207 -4.11 -28.35 0.25
CA THR A 207 -5.51 -28.73 0.35
C THR A 207 -6.09 -28.15 1.64
N LEU A 208 -7.18 -27.39 1.55
CA LEU A 208 -7.89 -26.94 2.75
C LEU A 208 -8.41 -28.17 3.53
N PRO A 209 -8.27 -28.22 4.86
CA PRO A 209 -8.73 -29.37 5.62
C PRO A 209 -10.21 -29.69 5.33
N PRO A 210 -10.57 -30.94 4.99
CA PRO A 210 -11.96 -31.31 4.76
C PRO A 210 -12.86 -31.10 5.99
N THR A 211 -12.26 -31.03 7.18
CA THR A 211 -12.94 -30.80 8.45
C THR A 211 -13.10 -29.32 8.79
N LEU A 212 -12.63 -28.41 7.93
CA LEU A 212 -12.73 -26.98 8.17
C LEU A 212 -14.21 -26.55 8.04
N PRO A 213 -14.83 -25.95 9.08
CA PRO A 213 -16.23 -25.56 8.99
C PRO A 213 -16.48 -24.54 7.89
N VAL A 214 -17.53 -24.74 7.10
CA VAL A 214 -18.05 -23.73 6.16
C VAL A 214 -18.39 -22.45 6.95
N GLY A 215 -18.04 -21.29 6.39
CA GLY A 215 -18.19 -20.01 7.06
C GLY A 215 -16.99 -19.60 7.94
N THR A 216 -15.98 -20.46 8.09
CA THR A 216 -14.74 -20.07 8.78
C THR A 216 -14.04 -18.99 7.97
N VAL A 217 -13.74 -17.85 8.59
CA VAL A 217 -12.94 -16.79 7.95
C VAL A 217 -11.46 -17.02 8.28
N LEU A 218 -10.64 -17.08 7.23
CA LEU A 218 -9.19 -17.19 7.36
C LEU A 218 -8.52 -15.97 6.77
N THR A 219 -7.40 -15.56 7.38
CA THR A 219 -6.47 -14.57 6.86
C THR A 219 -5.15 -15.24 6.54
N VAL A 220 -4.61 -14.92 5.37
CA VAL A 220 -3.32 -15.39 4.87
C VAL A 220 -2.45 -14.17 4.56
N GLN A 221 -1.20 -14.22 4.99
CA GLN A 221 -0.22 -13.15 4.78
C GLN A 221 1.15 -13.79 4.54
N ALA A 222 2.01 -13.13 3.77
CA ALA A 222 3.42 -13.49 3.65
C ALA A 222 4.28 -12.53 4.48
N PHE A 223 5.42 -13.04 4.95
CA PHE A 223 6.49 -12.25 5.53
C PHE A 223 7.75 -12.50 4.72
N GLY A 224 8.37 -11.43 4.20
CA GLY A 224 9.60 -11.47 3.42
C GLY A 224 10.75 -10.84 4.21
N ILE A 225 11.94 -11.45 4.15
CA ILE A 225 13.12 -11.00 4.87
C ILE A 225 14.41 -11.25 4.07
N GLN A 226 15.32 -10.28 4.13
CA GLN A 226 16.69 -10.41 3.69
C GLN A 226 17.52 -11.09 4.78
N PHE A 227 18.17 -12.19 4.45
CA PHE A 227 18.99 -12.90 5.43
C PHE A 227 20.24 -12.12 5.85
N SER A 228 20.72 -11.21 5.01
CA SER A 228 21.98 -10.47 5.21
C SER A 228 21.92 -9.39 6.29
N ASN A 229 20.79 -8.69 6.41
CA ASN A 229 20.63 -7.53 7.29
C ASN A 229 19.31 -7.56 8.08
N ALA A 230 18.52 -8.63 7.93
CA ALA A 230 17.18 -8.78 8.50
C ALA A 230 16.14 -7.76 8.01
N ALA A 231 16.41 -6.96 6.97
CA ALA A 231 15.41 -6.05 6.39
C ALA A 231 14.26 -6.81 5.75
N GLY A 232 13.05 -6.26 5.78
CA GLY A 232 11.89 -7.03 5.33
C GLY A 232 10.56 -6.38 5.64
N ALA A 233 9.48 -7.01 5.20
CA ALA A 233 8.14 -6.51 5.42
C ALA A 233 7.09 -7.62 5.36
N PHE A 234 5.94 -7.37 5.98
CA PHE A 234 4.72 -8.13 5.74
C PHE A 234 4.08 -7.75 4.40
N SER A 235 3.41 -8.72 3.76
CA SER A 235 2.64 -8.48 2.55
C SER A 235 1.26 -7.89 2.82
N ASN A 236 0.53 -7.60 1.74
CA ASN A 236 -0.93 -7.56 1.77
C ASN A 236 -1.55 -8.81 2.39
N ARG A 237 -2.78 -8.68 2.90
CA ARG A 237 -3.57 -9.83 3.34
C ARG A 237 -4.43 -10.40 2.21
N ILE A 238 -4.70 -11.70 2.30
CA ILE A 238 -5.84 -12.35 1.65
C ILE A 238 -6.77 -12.81 2.76
N GLN A 239 -8.02 -12.37 2.73
CA GLN A 239 -9.05 -12.83 3.65
C GLN A 239 -10.16 -13.49 2.86
N PHE A 240 -10.52 -14.71 3.24
CA PHE A 240 -11.60 -15.45 2.59
C PHE A 240 -12.43 -16.21 3.61
N GLU A 241 -13.67 -16.48 3.25
CA GLU A 241 -14.59 -17.35 3.98
C GLU A 241 -14.63 -18.72 3.31
N VAL A 242 -14.56 -19.79 4.10
CA VAL A 242 -14.59 -21.16 3.59
C VAL A 242 -15.96 -21.46 2.99
N GLN A 243 -15.95 -21.84 1.72
CA GLN A 243 -17.14 -22.11 0.95
C GLN A 243 -17.64 -23.56 1.14
N PRO A 244 -18.93 -23.82 0.86
CA PRO A 244 -19.49 -25.17 0.78
C PRO A 244 -18.72 -26.10 -0.16
#